data_AF-A0AAD9MM91-F1
#
_entry.id   AF-A0AAD9MM91-F1
#
_cell.length_a   1.000
_cell.length_b   1.000
_cell.length_c   1.000
_cell.angle_alpha   90.00
_cell.angle_beta   90.00
_cell.angle_gamma   90.00
#
_symmetry.space_group_name_H-M   'P 1'
#
loop_
_entity.id
_entity.type
_entity.pdbx_description
1 polymer ?
#
loop_
_entity_poly.entity_id
_entity_poly.type
_entity_poly.pdbx_seq_one_letter_code
_entity_poly.pdbx_strand_id
1 'polypeptide(L)'
;MNGHLINHIMYADDLVLISPSSAGLCQLLRECEKFGMSHDVKYNAKKSAVMIFRSATLKGCSIPEFKLKEVTLHVVATYKYLGNYISDDLSDDDDINRQRRTLYVQGNIILRKFSMCFLEVKLTLFRSYCSPMYGVQLWWNYKKSTLNRLHIAYHNIFKLFIGMSKYESTSLLCTLFDVQCCQSVIRNMVYRFMCRLDSSVNCILNDILTSSLRFTSRIRKHWIKLLYMNT
;
A
#
# COMPACT_ATOMS: atom_id res chain seq x y z
N MET A 1 4.67 10.48 -20.02
CA MET A 1 5.45 9.24 -20.26
C MET A 1 5.17 8.80 -21.68
N ASN A 2 6.19 8.49 -22.49
CA ASN A 2 6.02 8.06 -23.89
C ASN A 2 5.00 8.90 -24.71
N GLY A 3 5.00 10.24 -24.54
CA GLY A 3 4.06 11.13 -25.24
C GLY A 3 2.68 11.32 -24.57
N HIS A 4 2.30 10.49 -23.60
CA HIS A 4 1.05 10.63 -22.86
C HIS A 4 1.22 11.46 -21.57
N LEU A 5 0.37 12.47 -21.39
CA LEU A 5 0.31 13.32 -20.18
C LEU A 5 -0.76 12.77 -19.24
N ILE A 6 -0.36 12.36 -18.03
CA ILE A 6 -1.26 11.83 -17.00
C ILE A 6 -1.13 12.72 -15.78
N ASN A 7 -2.17 13.52 -15.53
CA ASN A 7 -2.21 14.48 -14.42
C ASN A 7 -3.27 14.12 -13.37
N HIS A 8 -4.09 13.11 -13.63
CA HIS A 8 -5.12 12.66 -12.71
C HIS A 8 -5.34 11.14 -12.77
N ILE A 9 -5.73 10.57 -11.63
CA ILE A 9 -6.16 9.19 -11.48
C ILE A 9 -7.52 9.23 -10.77
N MET A 10 -8.48 8.46 -11.27
CA MET A 10 -9.82 8.38 -10.70
C MET A 10 -10.17 6.95 -10.32
N TYR A 11 -10.77 6.78 -9.15
CA TYR A 11 -11.37 5.54 -8.70
C TYR A 11 -12.70 5.84 -8.00
N ALA A 12 -13.82 5.51 -8.65
CA ALA A 12 -15.13 5.96 -8.20
C ALA A 12 -15.16 7.49 -7.96
N ASP A 13 -15.43 7.93 -6.73
CA ASP A 13 -15.42 9.34 -6.32
C ASP A 13 -14.05 9.86 -5.88
N ASP A 14 -13.07 8.97 -5.67
CA ASP A 14 -11.70 9.36 -5.33
C ASP A 14 -10.96 9.88 -6.58
N LEU A 15 -10.58 11.16 -6.55
CA LEU A 15 -9.76 11.83 -7.56
C LEU A 15 -8.39 12.20 -6.97
N VAL A 16 -7.33 11.77 -7.64
CA VAL A 16 -5.96 12.17 -7.32
C VAL A 16 -5.43 13.04 -8.45
N LEU A 17 -4.97 14.25 -8.12
CA LEU A 17 -4.25 15.13 -9.04
C LEU A 17 -2.75 15.01 -8.79
N ILE A 18 -1.97 14.93 -9.87
CA ILE A 18 -0.52 14.78 -9.82
C ILE A 18 0.10 15.88 -10.69
N SER A 19 1.03 16.62 -10.11
CA SER A 19 1.79 17.64 -10.84
C SER A 19 3.24 17.70 -10.34
N PRO A 20 4.23 17.88 -11.22
CA PRO A 20 5.63 18.04 -10.81
C PRO A 20 5.92 19.40 -10.16
N SER A 21 5.01 20.37 -10.27
CA SER A 21 5.17 21.71 -9.71
C SER A 21 3.92 22.16 -8.94
N SER A 22 4.13 23.01 -7.94
CA SER A 22 3.02 23.59 -7.18
C SER A 22 2.13 24.49 -8.04
N ALA A 23 2.72 25.26 -8.96
CA ALA A 23 1.99 26.08 -9.93
C ALA A 23 1.10 25.23 -10.84
N GLY A 24 1.61 24.09 -11.33
CA GLY A 24 0.84 23.15 -12.14
C GLY A 24 -0.32 22.54 -11.34
N LEU A 25 -0.10 22.18 -10.07
CA LEU A 25 -1.17 21.70 -9.21
C LEU A 25 -2.26 22.75 -8.98
N CYS A 26 -1.88 24.02 -8.75
CA CYS A 26 -2.85 25.12 -8.63
C CYS A 26 -3.66 25.32 -9.92
N GLN A 27 -3.03 25.15 -11.09
CA GLN A 27 -3.75 25.20 -12.37
C GLN A 27 -4.74 24.03 -12.49
N LEU A 28 -4.33 22.81 -12.14
CA LEU A 28 -5.22 21.64 -12.15
C LEU A 28 -6.42 21.83 -11.21
N LEU A 29 -6.21 22.39 -10.02
CA LEU A 29 -7.30 22.68 -9.08
C LEU A 29 -8.31 23.68 -9.68
N ARG A 30 -7.84 24.73 -10.35
CA ARG A 30 -8.72 25.70 -11.04
C ARG A 30 -9.51 25.06 -12.18
N GLU A 31 -8.89 24.16 -12.94
CA GLU A 31 -9.60 23.42 -13.99
C GLU A 31 -10.64 22.45 -13.40
N CYS A 32 -10.33 21.80 -12.27
CA CYS A 32 -11.32 21.02 -11.53
C CYS A 32 -12.48 21.89 -11.06
N GLU A 33 -12.24 23.09 -10.51
CA GLU A 33 -13.31 24.00 -10.11
C GLU A 33 -14.24 24.37 -11.27
N LYS A 34 -13.67 24.76 -12.42
CA LYS A 34 -14.43 25.07 -13.64
C LYS A 34 -15.26 23.87 -14.09
N PHE A 35 -14.66 22.68 -14.12
CA PHE A 35 -15.34 21.45 -14.47
C PHE A 35 -16.50 21.15 -13.50
N GLY A 36 -16.26 21.32 -12.20
CA GLY A 36 -17.29 21.11 -11.19
C GLY A 36 -18.44 22.11 -11.25
N MET A 37 -18.20 23.34 -11.73
CA MET A 37 -19.27 24.30 -11.98
C MET A 37 -20.10 23.94 -13.22
N SER A 38 -19.47 23.46 -14.30
CA SER A 38 -20.18 23.14 -15.54
C SER A 38 -20.93 21.81 -15.53
N HIS A 39 -20.50 20.85 -14.70
CA HIS A 39 -21.08 19.51 -14.63
C HIS A 39 -21.80 19.22 -13.30
N ASP A 40 -22.09 20.26 -12.51
CA ASP A 40 -22.72 20.17 -11.19
C ASP A 40 -22.02 19.16 -10.23
N VAL A 41 -20.68 19.15 -10.27
CA VAL A 41 -19.84 18.32 -9.39
C VAL A 41 -19.35 19.13 -8.20
N LYS A 42 -19.63 18.62 -7.00
CA LYS A 42 -19.19 19.22 -5.74
C LYS A 42 -18.02 18.46 -5.13
N TYR A 43 -16.82 19.00 -5.29
CA TYR A 43 -15.64 18.51 -4.58
C TYR A 43 -15.71 18.80 -3.08
N ASN A 44 -15.30 17.84 -2.26
CA ASN A 44 -15.31 17.95 -0.81
C ASN A 44 -13.96 18.41 -0.26
N ALA A 45 -13.77 19.73 -0.14
CA ALA A 45 -12.53 20.33 0.37
C ALA A 45 -12.13 19.85 1.77
N LYS A 46 -13.07 19.40 2.61
CA LYS A 46 -12.76 18.87 3.96
C LYS A 46 -12.08 17.50 3.90
N LYS A 47 -12.45 16.67 2.91
CA LYS A 47 -11.84 15.35 2.68
C LYS A 47 -10.60 15.44 1.80
N SER A 48 -10.50 16.46 0.95
CA SER A 48 -9.35 16.69 0.08
C SER A 48 -8.14 17.20 0.87
N ALA A 49 -6.96 16.68 0.53
CA ALA A 49 -5.69 17.08 1.11
C ALA A 49 -4.61 17.22 0.02
N VAL A 50 -3.54 17.94 0.34
CA VAL A 50 -2.37 18.05 -0.53
C VAL A 50 -1.18 17.36 0.13
N MET A 51 -0.51 16.48 -0.61
CA MET A 51 0.75 15.86 -0.18
C MET A 51 1.88 16.33 -1.09
N ILE A 52 3.03 16.67 -0.50
CA ILE A 52 4.14 17.27 -1.25
C ILE A 52 5.39 16.42 -1.07
N PHE A 53 5.77 15.71 -2.12
CA PHE A 53 7.05 15.00 -2.20
C PHE A 53 8.15 15.99 -2.57
N ARG A 54 9.12 16.22 -1.68
CA ARG A 54 10.22 17.16 -1.92
C ARG A 54 11.57 16.62 -1.47
N SER A 55 12.63 17.00 -2.16
CA SER A 55 14.00 16.71 -1.75
C SER A 55 14.39 17.53 -0.51
N ALA A 56 15.44 17.11 0.19
CA ALA A 56 15.98 17.84 1.33
C ALA A 56 16.35 19.29 0.98
N THR A 57 16.85 19.52 -0.24
CA THR A 57 17.23 20.84 -0.76
C THR A 57 16.05 21.80 -0.93
N LEU A 58 14.83 21.30 -1.11
CA LEU A 58 13.61 22.09 -1.31
C LEU A 58 12.79 22.26 -0.02
N LYS A 59 13.28 21.77 1.12
CA LYS A 59 12.57 21.91 2.41
C LYS A 59 12.45 23.35 2.88
N GLY A 60 13.37 24.24 2.47
CA GLY A 60 13.35 25.67 2.81
C GLY A 60 12.48 26.53 1.90
N CYS A 61 11.91 25.97 0.82
CA CYS A 61 11.09 26.74 -0.11
C CYS A 61 9.69 26.99 0.46
N SER A 62 9.17 28.21 0.24
CA SER A 62 7.80 28.56 0.59
C SER A 62 6.80 27.74 -0.22
N ILE A 63 5.83 27.13 0.47
CA ILE A 63 4.76 26.36 -0.15
C ILE A 63 3.62 27.34 -0.46
N PRO A 64 3.10 27.41 -1.70
CA PRO A 64 1.93 28.24 -1.99
C PRO A 64 0.68 27.66 -1.34
N GLU A 65 -0.33 28.51 -1.14
CA GLU A 65 -1.64 28.05 -0.72
C GLU A 65 -2.35 27.30 -1.86
N PHE A 66 -2.88 26.13 -1.56
CA PHE A 66 -3.75 25.37 -2.45
C PHE A 66 -5.19 25.59 -2.05
N LYS A 67 -6.03 26.06 -2.97
CA LYS A 67 -7.43 26.38 -2.68
C LYS A 67 -8.37 25.58 -3.58
N LEU A 68 -9.53 25.23 -3.02
CA LEU A 68 -10.64 24.61 -3.72
C LEU A 68 -11.95 25.29 -3.29
N LYS A 69 -12.59 26.03 -4.20
CA LYS A 69 -13.77 26.87 -3.96
C LYS A 69 -13.59 27.75 -2.71
N GLU A 70 -12.49 28.52 -2.70
CA GLU A 70 -12.03 29.41 -1.61
C GLU A 70 -11.56 28.73 -0.31
N VAL A 71 -11.74 27.41 -0.17
CA VAL A 71 -11.25 26.67 0.99
C VAL A 71 -9.80 26.27 0.79
N THR A 72 -8.91 26.70 1.68
CA THR A 72 -7.51 26.26 1.69
C THR A 72 -7.41 24.78 2.06
N LEU A 73 -6.80 23.99 1.19
CA LEU A 73 -6.53 22.58 1.40
C LEU A 73 -5.35 22.42 2.37
N HIS A 74 -5.49 21.49 3.30
CA HIS A 74 -4.46 21.19 4.27
C HIS A 74 -3.34 20.36 3.63
N VAL A 75 -2.08 20.72 3.93
CA VAL A 75 -0.92 19.94 3.53
C VAL A 75 -0.68 18.85 4.57
N VAL A 76 -0.59 17.59 4.13
CA VAL A 76 -0.42 16.42 5.00
C VAL A 76 0.90 15.71 4.75
N ALA A 77 1.48 15.19 5.82
CA ALA A 77 2.64 14.29 5.74
C ALA A 77 2.21 12.87 5.35
N THR A 78 1.05 12.41 5.83
CA THR A 78 0.53 11.07 5.59
C THR A 78 -0.93 11.13 5.17
N TYR A 79 -1.32 10.32 4.19
CA TYR A 79 -2.69 10.24 3.70
C TYR A 79 -3.11 8.79 3.43
N LYS A 80 -4.36 8.46 3.72
CA LYS A 80 -4.93 7.13 3.45
C LYS A 80 -5.66 7.15 2.10
N TYR A 81 -5.10 6.45 1.12
CA TYR A 81 -5.67 6.34 -0.23
C TYR A 81 -5.97 4.88 -0.58
N LEU A 82 -7.22 4.60 -0.98
CA LEU A 82 -7.72 3.25 -1.28
C LEU A 82 -7.33 2.20 -0.23
N GLY A 83 -7.37 2.60 1.05
CA GLY A 83 -7.03 1.74 2.17
C GLY A 83 -5.54 1.73 2.56
N ASN A 84 -4.61 2.19 1.71
CA ASN A 84 -3.17 2.21 1.99
C ASN A 84 -2.71 3.58 2.51
N TYR A 85 -1.75 3.59 3.42
CA TYR A 85 -1.08 4.81 3.86
C TYR A 85 0.08 5.16 2.93
N ILE A 86 0.10 6.41 2.50
CA ILE A 86 1.20 7.02 1.73
C ILE A 86 1.76 8.14 2.59
N SER A 87 3.09 8.22 2.70
CA SER A 87 3.79 9.27 3.42
C SER A 87 4.67 10.08 2.47
N ASP A 88 4.84 11.38 2.76
CA ASP A 88 5.61 12.33 1.96
C ASP A 88 7.13 12.03 1.92
N ASP A 89 7.61 11.28 2.90
CA ASP A 89 8.96 10.71 2.99
C ASP A 89 9.10 9.35 2.27
N LEU A 90 8.02 8.87 1.65
CA LEU A 90 7.91 7.57 1.00
C LEU A 90 8.13 6.37 1.95
N SER A 91 7.96 6.54 3.26
CA SER A 91 8.05 5.44 4.23
C SER A 91 6.79 4.57 4.22
N ASP A 92 6.97 3.25 4.18
CA ASP A 92 5.90 2.26 4.25
C ASP A 92 5.59 1.79 5.68
N ASP A 93 6.31 2.31 6.69
CA ASP A 93 6.20 1.84 8.08
C ASP A 93 4.76 1.94 8.62
N ASP A 94 4.03 3.01 8.30
CA ASP A 94 2.65 3.21 8.74
C ASP A 94 1.68 2.23 8.07
N ASP A 95 1.90 1.93 6.79
CA ASP A 95 1.06 0.98 6.06
C ASP A 95 1.30 -0.47 6.52
N ILE A 96 2.55 -0.82 6.82
CA ILE A 96 2.91 -2.10 7.47
C ILE A 96 2.26 -2.20 8.85
N ASN A 97 2.29 -1.11 9.64
CA ASN A 97 1.64 -1.08 10.95
C ASN A 97 0.11 -1.21 10.85
N ARG A 98 -0.51 -0.59 9.85
CA ARG A 98 -1.93 -0.79 9.52
C ARG A 98 -2.20 -2.25 9.22
N GLN A 99 -1.43 -2.90 8.33
CA GLN A 99 -1.64 -4.31 8.00
C GLN A 99 -1.47 -5.21 9.22
N ARG A 100 -0.47 -4.94 10.07
CA ARG A 100 -0.27 -5.66 11.33
C ARG A 100 -1.47 -5.55 12.28
N ARG A 101 -2.07 -4.35 12.40
CA ARG A 101 -3.29 -4.15 13.21
C ARG A 101 -4.47 -4.90 12.62
N THR A 102 -4.69 -4.82 11.31
CA THR A 102 -5.74 -5.56 10.60
C THR A 102 -5.64 -7.05 10.85
N LEU A 103 -4.43 -7.59 10.74
CA LEU A 103 -4.12 -9.00 10.99
C LEU A 103 -4.50 -9.42 12.43
N TYR A 104 -4.13 -8.63 13.45
CA TYR A 104 -4.57 -8.90 14.84
C TYR A 104 -6.08 -8.84 15.01
N VAL A 105 -6.75 -7.86 14.42
CA VAL A 105 -8.21 -7.74 14.48
C VAL A 105 -8.88 -8.96 13.84
N GLN A 106 -8.48 -9.33 12.63
CA GLN A 106 -9.02 -10.50 11.92
C GLN A 106 -8.76 -11.78 12.69
N GLY A 107 -7.52 -12.01 13.12
CA GLY A 107 -7.14 -13.21 13.87
C GLY A 107 -7.94 -13.37 15.16
N ASN A 108 -8.05 -12.30 15.96
CA ASN A 108 -8.79 -12.34 17.22
C ASN A 108 -10.31 -12.53 17.01
N ILE A 109 -10.89 -11.90 15.98
CA ILE A 109 -12.32 -12.09 15.66
C ILE A 109 -12.58 -13.54 15.30
N ILE A 110 -11.74 -14.14 14.46
CA ILE A 110 -11.92 -15.52 14.02
C ILE A 110 -11.71 -16.49 15.18
N LEU A 111 -10.64 -16.31 15.96
CA LEU A 111 -10.37 -17.13 17.15
C LEU A 111 -11.54 -17.12 18.13
N ARG A 112 -12.15 -15.95 18.34
CA ARG A 112 -13.30 -15.81 19.24
C ARG A 112 -14.56 -16.47 18.67
N LYS A 113 -14.88 -16.23 17.39
CA LYS A 113 -16.13 -16.71 16.77
C LYS A 113 -16.11 -18.20 16.43
N PHE A 114 -14.93 -18.74 16.12
CA PHE A 114 -14.74 -20.11 15.66
C PHE A 114 -13.84 -20.91 16.61
N SER A 115 -13.84 -20.55 17.90
CA SER A 115 -13.03 -21.20 18.95
C SER A 115 -13.30 -22.70 19.06
N MET A 116 -14.57 -23.10 18.90
CA MET A 116 -15.03 -24.50 19.02
C MET A 116 -14.90 -25.30 17.72
N CYS A 117 -14.48 -24.69 16.61
CA CYS A 117 -14.36 -25.38 15.34
C CYS A 117 -13.12 -26.29 15.29
N PHE A 118 -13.19 -27.31 14.43
CA PHE A 118 -12.06 -28.18 14.14
C PHE A 118 -10.86 -27.41 13.59
N LEU A 119 -9.67 -27.95 13.81
CA LEU A 119 -8.41 -27.34 13.42
C LEU A 119 -8.35 -27.04 11.91
N GLU A 120 -8.85 -27.94 11.08
CA GLU A 120 -8.87 -27.77 9.62
C GLU A 120 -9.69 -26.55 9.18
N VAL A 121 -10.84 -26.32 9.82
CA VAL A 121 -11.67 -25.13 9.58
C VAL A 121 -10.92 -23.88 10.00
N LYS A 122 -10.27 -23.90 11.17
CA LYS A 122 -9.44 -22.78 11.65
C LYS A 122 -8.30 -22.46 10.68
N LEU A 123 -7.59 -23.46 10.18
CA LEU A 123 -6.51 -23.30 9.21
C LEU A 123 -7.02 -22.73 7.88
N THR A 124 -8.17 -23.19 7.40
CA THR A 124 -8.81 -22.65 6.20
C THR A 124 -9.20 -21.18 6.37
N LEU A 125 -9.75 -20.82 7.52
CA LEU A 125 -10.08 -19.42 7.85
C LEU A 125 -8.82 -18.56 7.96
N PHE A 126 -7.76 -19.07 8.59
CA PHE A 126 -6.47 -18.37 8.65
C PHE A 126 -5.92 -18.08 7.25
N ARG A 127 -5.86 -19.09 6.38
CA ARG A 127 -5.40 -18.93 4.99
C ARG A 127 -6.25 -17.95 4.19
N SER A 128 -7.56 -17.90 4.45
CA SER A 128 -8.49 -17.05 3.70
C SER A 128 -8.50 -15.60 4.18
N TYR A 129 -8.37 -15.35 5.49
CA TYR A 129 -8.56 -14.01 6.06
C TYR A 129 -7.26 -13.37 6.56
N CYS A 130 -6.30 -14.15 7.04
CA CYS A 130 -5.06 -13.63 7.64
C CYS A 130 -3.87 -13.66 6.67
N SER A 131 -3.83 -14.61 5.72
CA SER A 131 -2.76 -14.67 4.73
C SER A 131 -2.83 -13.55 3.69
N PRO A 132 -4.00 -13.14 3.15
CA PRO A 132 -4.08 -11.99 2.25
C PRO A 132 -3.65 -10.68 2.92
N MET A 133 -2.57 -10.06 2.41
CA MET A 133 -2.04 -8.79 2.93
C MET A 133 -2.20 -7.71 1.87
N TYR A 134 -3.30 -6.96 1.96
CA TYR A 134 -3.63 -5.94 0.97
C TYR A 134 -2.57 -4.84 0.93
N GLY A 135 -2.00 -4.61 -0.25
CA GLY A 135 -1.01 -3.55 -0.49
C GLY A 135 0.44 -3.93 -0.20
N VAL A 136 0.72 -5.17 0.26
CA VAL A 136 2.08 -5.60 0.63
C VAL A 136 3.11 -5.45 -0.50
N GLN A 137 2.67 -5.63 -1.74
CA GLN A 137 3.53 -5.50 -2.91
C GLN A 137 4.04 -4.07 -3.15
N LEU A 138 3.43 -3.07 -2.53
CA LEU A 138 3.80 -1.66 -2.67
C LEU A 138 4.96 -1.27 -1.76
N TRP A 139 5.29 -2.10 -0.76
CA TRP A 139 6.31 -1.78 0.21
C TRP A 139 7.73 -2.00 -0.33
N TRP A 140 8.59 -1.01 -0.17
CA TRP A 140 10.00 -1.08 -0.53
C TRP A 140 10.91 -0.24 0.37
N ASN A 141 10.35 0.76 1.07
CA ASN A 141 11.09 1.67 1.94
C ASN A 141 10.53 1.60 3.38
N TYR A 142 11.07 0.70 4.17
CA TYR A 142 10.62 0.45 5.53
C TYR A 142 11.76 0.03 6.44
N LYS A 143 11.55 0.16 7.75
CA LYS A 143 12.50 -0.35 8.74
C LYS A 143 12.36 -1.86 8.84
N LYS A 144 13.49 -2.57 8.84
CA LYS A 144 13.53 -4.03 9.08
C LYS A 144 12.80 -4.42 10.36
N SER A 145 12.89 -3.59 11.41
CA SER A 145 12.21 -3.82 12.68
C SER A 145 10.68 -3.73 12.58
N THR A 146 10.14 -2.88 11.71
CA THR A 146 8.69 -2.79 11.45
C THR A 146 8.20 -4.03 10.72
N LEU A 147 8.90 -4.47 9.68
CA LEU A 147 8.55 -5.70 8.96
C LEU A 147 8.65 -6.94 9.85
N ASN A 148 9.71 -7.03 10.67
CA ASN A 148 9.86 -8.14 11.63
C ASN A 148 8.71 -8.20 12.63
N ARG A 149 8.19 -7.05 13.09
CA ARG A 149 6.99 -7.01 13.94
C ARG A 149 5.74 -7.54 13.24
N LEU A 150 5.62 -7.37 11.92
CA LEU A 150 4.54 -7.98 11.13
C LEU A 150 4.72 -9.50 11.04
N HIS A 151 5.94 -9.98 10.75
CA HIS A 151 6.23 -11.42 10.71
C HIS A 151 5.87 -12.09 12.04
N ILE A 152 6.34 -11.52 13.16
CA ILE A 152 6.04 -12.02 14.50
C ILE A 152 4.52 -12.02 14.75
N ALA A 153 3.80 -10.97 14.36
CA ALA A 153 2.35 -10.91 14.53
C ALA A 153 1.63 -12.03 13.75
N TYR A 154 2.01 -12.26 12.49
CA TYR A 154 1.45 -13.32 11.66
C TYR A 154 1.65 -14.70 12.26
N HIS A 155 2.88 -14.99 12.70
CA HIS A 155 3.20 -16.29 13.29
C HIS A 155 2.60 -16.47 14.68
N ASN A 156 2.48 -15.41 15.48
CA ASN A 156 1.79 -15.49 16.77
C ASN A 156 0.30 -15.82 16.59
N ILE A 157 -0.37 -15.18 15.63
CA ILE A 157 -1.77 -15.49 15.34
C ILE A 157 -1.90 -16.93 14.83
N PHE A 158 -1.05 -17.34 13.89
CA PHE A 158 -1.04 -18.72 13.42
C PHE A 158 -0.90 -19.72 14.59
N LYS A 159 0.04 -19.48 15.53
CA LYS A 159 0.23 -20.31 16.72
C LYS A 159 -1.00 -20.35 17.62
N LEU A 160 -1.72 -19.23 17.78
CA LEU A 160 -2.98 -19.19 18.51
C LEU A 160 -4.06 -20.06 17.85
N PHE A 161 -4.13 -20.10 16.51
CA PHE A 161 -5.09 -20.93 15.79
C PHE A 161 -4.88 -22.43 16.00
N ILE A 162 -3.62 -22.85 16.10
CA ILE A 162 -3.24 -24.26 16.31
C ILE A 162 -3.08 -24.63 17.79
N GLY A 163 -3.24 -23.67 18.72
CA GLY A 163 -3.10 -23.91 20.16
C GLY A 163 -1.66 -24.13 20.64
N MET A 164 -0.66 -23.62 19.92
CA MET A 164 0.76 -23.82 20.24
C MET A 164 1.37 -22.63 20.99
N SER A 165 2.42 -22.90 21.76
CA SER A 165 3.19 -21.87 22.47
C SER A 165 3.90 -20.93 21.49
N LYS A 166 4.01 -19.64 21.88
CA LYS A 166 4.73 -18.62 21.08
C LYS A 166 6.21 -18.94 20.87
N TYR A 167 6.81 -19.77 21.73
CA TYR A 167 8.22 -20.15 21.69
C TYR A 167 8.52 -21.31 20.72
N GLU A 168 7.48 -21.97 20.20
CA GLU A 168 7.66 -23.08 19.26
C GLU A 168 8.29 -22.65 17.94
N SER A 169 8.97 -23.58 17.28
CA SER A 169 9.59 -23.33 15.97
C SER A 169 8.53 -23.01 14.91
N THR A 170 8.52 -21.77 14.45
CA THR A 170 7.56 -21.31 13.45
C THR A 170 7.72 -22.03 12.11
N SER A 171 8.95 -22.24 11.64
CA SER A 171 9.19 -22.87 10.34
C SER A 171 8.70 -24.31 10.32
N LEU A 172 8.94 -25.06 11.41
CA LEU A 172 8.46 -26.42 11.57
C LEU A 172 6.93 -26.48 11.55
N LEU A 173 6.27 -25.63 12.34
CA LEU A 173 4.81 -25.58 12.40
C LEU A 173 4.18 -25.23 11.04
N CYS A 174 4.77 -24.27 10.32
CA CYS A 174 4.34 -23.92 8.97
C CYS A 174 4.39 -25.12 8.02
N THR A 175 5.47 -25.92 8.06
CA THR A 175 5.58 -27.14 7.24
C THR A 175 4.60 -28.21 7.66
N LEU A 176 4.46 -28.47 8.98
CA LEU A 176 3.58 -29.52 9.51
C LEU A 176 2.11 -29.28 9.19
N PHE A 177 1.66 -28.02 9.21
CA PHE A 177 0.25 -27.66 8.95
C PHE A 177 0.00 -27.15 7.52
N ASP A 178 0.98 -27.27 6.62
CA ASP A 178 0.91 -26.77 5.24
C ASP A 178 0.46 -25.29 5.16
N VAL A 179 1.14 -24.43 5.92
CA VAL A 179 0.89 -22.98 5.95
C VAL A 179 2.15 -22.25 5.55
N GLN A 180 2.01 -21.30 4.62
CA GLN A 180 3.13 -20.46 4.21
C GLN A 180 3.56 -19.51 5.33
N CYS A 181 4.88 -19.48 5.60
CA CYS A 181 5.49 -18.45 6.44
C CYS A 181 5.19 -17.04 5.89
N CYS A 182 5.09 -16.04 6.78
CA CYS A 182 4.82 -14.65 6.40
C CYS A 182 5.73 -14.16 5.25
N GLN A 183 7.03 -14.44 5.32
CA GLN A 183 7.99 -14.06 4.28
C GLN A 183 7.62 -14.68 2.91
N SER A 184 7.22 -15.94 2.88
CA SER A 184 6.81 -16.66 1.66
C SER A 184 5.52 -16.09 1.10
N VAL A 185 4.56 -15.72 1.95
CA VAL A 185 3.31 -15.06 1.55
C VAL A 185 3.61 -13.73 0.87
N ILE A 186 4.45 -12.89 1.48
CA ILE A 186 4.87 -11.59 0.92
C ILE A 186 5.54 -11.78 -0.44
N ARG A 187 6.50 -12.72 -0.53
CA ARG A 187 7.19 -13.04 -1.81
C ARG A 187 6.22 -13.50 -2.88
N ASN A 188 5.28 -14.38 -2.55
CA ASN A 188 4.28 -14.88 -3.50
C ASN A 188 3.35 -13.74 -4.00
N MET A 189 2.93 -12.82 -3.13
CA MET A 189 2.12 -11.67 -3.54
C MET A 189 2.87 -10.72 -4.45
N VAL A 190 4.13 -10.42 -4.14
CA VAL A 190 5.02 -9.61 -4.99
C VAL A 190 5.19 -10.26 -6.35
N TYR A 191 5.51 -11.56 -6.39
CA TYR A 191 5.67 -12.29 -7.64
C TYR A 191 4.40 -12.27 -8.49
N ARG A 192 3.25 -12.63 -7.92
CA ARG A 192 1.96 -12.61 -8.62
C ARG A 192 1.60 -11.21 -9.11
N PHE A 193 1.95 -10.18 -8.35
CA PHE A 193 1.76 -8.79 -8.79
C PHE A 193 2.64 -8.45 -9.98
N MET A 194 3.93 -8.82 -9.96
CA MET A 194 4.84 -8.63 -11.08
C MET A 194 4.35 -9.33 -12.34
N CYS A 195 3.91 -10.59 -12.26
CA CYS A 195 3.36 -11.32 -13.40
C CYS A 195 2.12 -10.62 -13.99
N ARG A 196 1.23 -10.08 -13.14
CA ARG A 196 0.06 -9.31 -13.59
C ARG A 196 0.45 -8.00 -14.26
N LEU A 197 1.49 -7.32 -13.76
CA LEU A 197 2.01 -6.12 -14.41
C LEU A 197 2.59 -6.44 -15.78
N ASP A 198 3.45 -7.45 -15.87
CA ASP A 198 4.12 -7.82 -17.14
C ASP A 198 3.14 -8.40 -18.18
N SER A 199 1.95 -8.89 -17.77
CA SER A 199 0.88 -9.37 -18.68
C SER A 199 -0.24 -8.36 -18.93
N SER A 200 -0.13 -7.15 -18.37
CA SER A 200 -1.17 -6.14 -18.48
C SER A 200 -1.30 -5.59 -19.91
N VAL A 201 -2.52 -5.49 -20.42
CA VAL A 201 -2.83 -4.81 -21.69
C VAL A 201 -3.08 -3.31 -21.52
N ASN A 202 -3.10 -2.80 -20.29
CA ASN A 202 -3.31 -1.38 -20.01
C ASN A 202 -2.16 -0.52 -20.59
N CYS A 203 -2.52 0.45 -21.44
CA CYS A 203 -1.56 1.32 -22.12
C CYS A 203 -0.65 2.10 -21.16
N ILE A 204 -1.20 2.66 -20.08
CA ILE A 204 -0.44 3.42 -19.07
C ILE A 204 0.60 2.52 -18.39
N LEU A 205 0.19 1.30 -18.01
CA LEU A 205 1.11 0.34 -17.41
C LEU A 205 2.19 -0.09 -18.41
N ASN A 206 1.83 -0.31 -19.67
CA ASN A 206 2.79 -0.65 -20.72
C ASN A 206 3.78 0.48 -20.97
N ASP A 207 3.34 1.75 -20.96
CA ASP A 207 4.24 2.90 -21.06
C ASP A 207 5.23 2.96 -19.89
N ILE A 208 4.76 2.76 -18.66
CA ILE A 208 5.64 2.72 -17.49
C ILE A 208 6.63 1.55 -17.61
N LEU A 209 6.16 0.37 -18.00
CA LEU A 209 6.95 -0.85 -18.06
C LEU A 209 7.93 -0.89 -19.23
N THR A 210 7.66 -0.20 -20.33
CA THR A 210 8.58 -0.07 -21.47
C THR A 210 9.58 1.07 -21.31
N SER A 211 9.27 2.04 -20.44
CA SER A 211 10.17 3.16 -20.15
C SER A 211 11.40 2.77 -19.31
N SER A 212 12.35 3.70 -19.21
CA SER A 212 13.52 3.57 -18.33
C SER A 212 13.17 3.36 -16.85
N LEU A 213 11.93 3.69 -16.43
CA LEU A 213 11.44 3.45 -15.08
C LEU A 213 11.45 1.98 -14.71
N ARG A 214 11.32 1.06 -15.69
CA ARG A 214 11.47 -0.38 -15.45
C ARG A 214 12.78 -0.70 -14.74
N PHE A 215 13.88 -0.04 -15.10
CA PHE A 215 15.21 -0.35 -14.56
C PHE A 215 15.61 0.55 -13.40
N THR A 216 15.10 1.78 -13.36
CA THR A 216 15.48 2.77 -12.33
C THR A 216 14.63 2.70 -11.07
N SER A 217 13.41 2.15 -11.16
CA SER A 217 12.46 2.06 -10.06
C SER A 217 13.01 1.32 -8.83
N ARG A 218 13.00 2.00 -7.68
CA ARG A 218 13.45 1.44 -6.40
C ARG A 218 12.61 0.25 -5.96
N ILE A 219 11.29 0.32 -6.17
CA ILE A 219 10.37 -0.76 -5.83
C ILE A 219 10.63 -2.02 -6.67
N ARG A 220 10.93 -1.88 -7.97
CA ARG A 220 11.25 -3.06 -8.81
C ARG A 220 12.59 -3.70 -8.40
N LYS A 221 13.61 -2.88 -8.10
CA LYS A 221 14.88 -3.37 -7.54
C LYS A 221 14.65 -4.12 -6.22
N HIS A 222 13.77 -3.59 -5.36
CA HIS A 222 13.39 -4.25 -4.12
C HIS A 222 12.73 -5.61 -4.38
N TRP A 223 11.76 -5.69 -5.30
CA TRP A 223 11.11 -6.96 -5.65
C TRP A 223 12.08 -8.02 -6.16
N ILE A 224 13.00 -7.65 -7.06
CA ILE A 224 14.02 -8.57 -7.58
C ILE A 224 14.90 -9.10 -6.43
N LYS A 225 15.33 -8.21 -5.53
CA LYS A 225 16.10 -8.62 -4.35
C LYS A 225 15.31 -9.58 -3.46
N LEU A 226 14.05 -9.27 -3.17
CA LEU A 226 13.17 -10.09 -2.33
C LEU A 226 12.90 -11.49 -2.93
N LEU A 227 12.85 -11.60 -4.26
CA LEU A 227 12.54 -12.85 -4.94
C LEU A 227 13.77 -13.73 -5.18
N TYR A 228 14.89 -13.14 -5.61
CA TYR A 228 16.03 -13.88 -6.17
C TYR A 228 17.33 -13.78 -5.37
N MET A 229 17.45 -12.79 -4.48
CA MET A 229 18.60 -12.70 -3.59
C MET A 229 18.21 -13.27 -2.23
N ASN A 230 18.75 -14.44 -1.90
CA ASN A 230 18.64 -15.00 -0.56
C ASN A 230 19.23 -14.01 0.46
N THR A 231 18.36 -13.35 1.22
CA THR A 231 18.71 -12.68 2.48
C THR A 231 18.20 -13.50 3.65
#